data_AF-A0A4R3L7J3-F1
#
_entry.id   AF-A0A4R3L7J3-F1
#
_cell.length_a   1.000
_cell.length_b   1.000
_cell.length_c   1.000
_cell.angle_alpha   90.00
_cell.angle_beta   90.00
_cell.angle_gamma   90.00
#
_symmetry.space_group_name_H-M   'P 1'
#
loop_
_entity.id
_entity.type
_entity.pdbx_description
1 polymer ?
#
loop_
_entity_poly.entity_id
_entity_poly.type
_entity_poly.pdbx_seq_one_letter_code
_entity_poly.pdbx_strand_id
1 'polypeptide(L)'
;MEHSFVSNEEKFFAILCHASLILAAPILLPVIFYILKKDSTFIREHAKEALLFNIVVVIAIVIASILSAAVIGLILLPIVAIFAIICQIIAISKAKDGQMYQYPITSDWTKKF
;
A
#
# COMPACT_ATOMS: atom_id res chain seq x y z
N MET A 1 26.91 -4.12 -5.77
CA MET A 1 25.90 -3.94 -4.71
C MET A 1 25.48 -5.34 -4.33
N GLU A 2 25.82 -5.80 -3.13
CA GLU A 2 25.41 -7.13 -2.65
C GLU A 2 23.89 -7.26 -2.80
N HIS A 3 23.42 -8.29 -3.49
CA HIS A 3 22.07 -8.77 -3.28
C HIS A 3 22.06 -9.38 -1.86
N SER A 4 21.96 -8.54 -0.83
CA SER A 4 21.61 -9.01 0.50
C SER A 4 20.29 -9.73 0.33
N PHE A 5 20.30 -11.05 0.50
CA PHE A 5 19.08 -11.85 0.43
C PHE A 5 18.04 -11.23 1.36
N VAL A 6 16.95 -10.70 0.79
CA VAL A 6 15.83 -10.18 1.60
C VAL A 6 15.29 -11.34 2.40
N SER A 7 15.33 -11.21 3.72
CA SER A 7 14.95 -12.28 4.63
C SER A 7 13.44 -12.57 4.54
N ASN A 8 13.03 -13.76 4.95
CA ASN A 8 11.60 -14.10 5.02
C ASN A 8 10.83 -13.18 5.99
N GLU A 9 11.49 -12.71 7.05
CA GLU A 9 10.92 -11.73 7.99
C GLU A 9 10.63 -10.40 7.27
N GLU A 10 11.60 -9.86 6.53
CA GLU A 10 11.42 -8.61 5.79
C GLU A 10 10.30 -8.70 4.74
N LYS A 11 10.25 -9.83 4.02
CA LYS A 11 9.14 -10.12 3.08
C LYS A 11 7.79 -10.16 3.79
N PHE A 12 7.72 -10.79 4.96
CA PHE A 12 6.49 -10.87 5.74
C PHE A 12 6.00 -9.48 6.17
N PHE A 13 6.87 -8.63 6.70
CA PHE A 13 6.50 -7.25 7.06
C PHE A 13 6.09 -6.42 5.83
N ALA A 14 6.79 -6.55 4.71
CA ALA A 14 6.41 -5.87 3.46
C ALA A 14 5.03 -6.31 2.95
N ILE A 15 4.72 -7.62 3.01
CA ILE A 15 3.39 -8.14 2.69
C ILE A 15 2.33 -7.52 3.60
N LEU A 16 2.59 -7.43 4.91
CA LEU A 16 1.64 -6.82 5.86
C LEU A 16 1.41 -5.33 5.57
N CYS A 17 2.43 -4.58 5.16
CA CYS A 17 2.25 -3.20 4.71
C CYS A 17 1.21 -3.11 3.58
N HIS A 18 1.30 -3.97 2.57
CA HIS A 18 0.37 -3.94 1.43
C HIS A 18 -1.00 -4.55 1.74
N ALA A 19 -1.08 -5.54 2.62
CA ALA A 19 -2.34 -6.15 3.05
C ALA A 19 -3.13 -5.28 4.05
N SER A 20 -2.55 -4.18 4.52
CA SER A 20 -3.11 -3.35 5.60
C SER A 20 -4.50 -2.80 5.33
N LEU A 21 -4.88 -2.51 4.08
CA LEU A 21 -6.26 -2.10 3.75
C LEU A 21 -7.25 -3.25 3.97
N ILE A 22 -6.89 -4.47 3.57
CA ILE A 22 -7.70 -5.69 3.72
C ILE A 22 -7.86 -6.03 5.21
N LEU A 23 -6.83 -5.77 6.01
CA LEU A 23 -6.83 -5.95 7.46
C LEU A 23 -7.51 -4.79 8.22
N ALA A 24 -8.20 -3.89 7.53
CA ALA A 24 -8.86 -2.70 8.09
C ALA A 24 -7.91 -1.77 8.89
N ALA A 25 -6.61 -1.79 8.58
CA ALA A 25 -5.58 -0.96 9.20
C ALA A 25 -4.71 -0.21 8.17
N PRO A 26 -5.29 0.44 7.14
CA PRO A 26 -4.58 0.94 5.96
C PRO A 26 -3.47 1.96 6.25
N ILE A 27 -3.60 2.72 7.33
CA ILE A 27 -2.61 3.75 7.72
C ILE A 27 -1.75 3.23 8.86
N LEU A 28 -2.38 2.58 9.85
CA LEU A 28 -1.72 2.18 11.09
C LEU A 28 -0.58 1.18 10.85
N LEU A 29 -0.82 0.11 10.07
CA LEU A 29 0.20 -0.91 9.82
C LEU A 29 1.43 -0.37 9.08
N PRO A 30 1.28 0.34 7.94
CA PRO A 30 2.43 0.93 7.24
C PRO A 30 3.19 1.94 8.11
N VAL A 31 2.50 2.79 8.89
CA VAL A 31 3.16 3.76 9.78
C VAL A 31 3.97 3.06 10.87
N ILE A 32 3.39 2.05 11.54
CA ILE A 32 4.08 1.29 12.58
C ILE A 32 5.35 0.66 12.02
N PHE A 33 5.28 -0.02 10.88
CA PHE A 33 6.45 -0.66 10.31
C PHE A 33 7.47 0.34 9.77
N TYR A 34 7.03 1.46 9.20
CA TYR A 34 7.94 2.54 8.79
C TYR A 34 8.75 3.11 9.97
N ILE A 35 8.13 3.26 11.15
CA ILE A 35 8.78 3.82 12.33
C ILE A 35 9.64 2.78 13.06
N LEU A 36 9.17 1.54 13.18
CA LEU A 36 9.83 0.52 14.00
C LEU A 36 10.95 -0.23 13.27
N LYS A 37 10.80 -0.50 11.96
CA LYS A 37 11.76 -1.29 11.16
C LYS A 37 12.81 -0.41 10.50
N LYS A 38 13.51 0.42 11.28
CA LYS A 38 14.49 1.41 10.79
C LYS A 38 15.74 0.80 10.15
N ASP A 39 16.04 -0.43 10.54
CA ASP A 39 17.17 -1.26 10.14
C ASP A 39 16.99 -1.90 8.75
N SER A 40 15.74 -2.05 8.28
CA SER A 40 15.46 -2.62 6.96
C SER A 40 15.00 -1.54 5.97
N THR A 41 15.84 -1.24 5.00
CA THR A 41 15.47 -0.36 3.87
C THR A 41 14.31 -0.97 3.07
N PHE A 42 14.31 -2.29 2.88
CA PHE A 42 13.26 -2.99 2.14
C PHE A 42 11.88 -2.79 2.79
N ILE A 43 11.76 -3.04 4.10
CA ILE A 43 10.50 -2.85 4.82
C ILE A 43 10.06 -1.37 4.77
N ARG A 44 10.99 -0.43 4.96
CA ARG A 44 10.66 1.00 4.97
C ARG A 44 10.14 1.51 3.63
N GLU A 45 10.75 1.09 2.52
CA GLU A 45 10.30 1.52 1.20
C GLU A 45 8.92 0.93 0.87
N HIS A 46 8.68 -0.35 1.19
CA HIS A 46 7.34 -0.95 1.07
C HIS A 46 6.30 -0.27 1.96
N ALA A 47 6.68 0.11 3.19
CA ALA A 47 5.81 0.84 4.10
C ALA A 47 5.45 2.23 3.56
N LYS A 48 6.40 2.97 2.97
CA LYS A 48 6.14 4.27 2.31
C LYS A 48 5.20 4.15 1.12
N GLU A 49 5.47 3.21 0.22
CA GLU A 49 4.63 2.94 -0.95
C GLU A 49 3.21 2.55 -0.55
N ALA A 50 3.05 1.63 0.40
CA ALA A 50 1.75 1.21 0.92
C ALA A 50 1.00 2.36 1.61
N LEU A 51 1.68 3.15 2.44
CA LEU A 51 1.08 4.26 3.18
C LEU A 51 0.50 5.31 2.24
N LEU A 52 1.29 5.78 1.26
CA LEU A 52 0.84 6.81 0.32
C LEU A 52 -0.31 6.30 -0.56
N PHE A 53 -0.22 5.05 -1.04
CA PHE A 53 -1.31 4.44 -1.80
C PHE A 53 -2.60 4.36 -0.98
N ASN A 54 -2.50 3.88 0.27
CA ASN A 54 -3.65 3.71 1.14
C ASN A 54 -4.30 5.05 1.51
N ILE A 55 -3.52 6.11 1.72
CA ILE A 55 -4.06 7.46 1.94
C ILE A 55 -4.89 7.91 0.72
N VAL A 56 -4.37 7.74 -0.50
CA VAL A 56 -5.10 8.09 -1.73
C VAL A 56 -6.38 7.26 -1.88
N VAL A 57 -6.32 5.95 -1.63
CA VAL A 57 -7.49 5.07 -1.69
C VAL A 57 -8.55 5.47 -0.67
N VAL A 58 -8.16 5.74 0.59
CA VAL A 58 -9.09 6.18 1.64
C VAL A 58 -9.76 7.51 1.25
N ILE A 59 -9.00 8.47 0.75
CA ILE A 59 -9.55 9.75 0.26
C ILE A 59 -10.54 9.51 -0.88
N ALA A 60 -10.20 8.66 -1.85
CA ALA A 60 -11.08 8.32 -2.96
C ALA A 60 -12.38 7.64 -2.49
N ILE A 61 -12.31 6.73 -1.52
CA ILE A 61 -13.48 6.08 -0.92
C ILE A 61 -14.36 7.10 -0.19
N VAL A 62 -13.77 8.04 0.57
CA VAL A 62 -14.52 9.10 1.27
C VAL A 62 -15.25 10.00 0.27
N ILE A 63 -14.56 10.47 -0.77
CA ILE A 63 -15.17 11.28 -1.84
C ILE A 63 -16.29 10.51 -2.52
N ALA A 64 -16.05 9.25 -2.91
CA ALA A 64 -17.07 8.40 -3.52
C ALA A 64 -18.28 8.18 -2.61
N SER A 65 -18.07 7.99 -1.31
CA SER A 65 -19.15 7.84 -0.32
C SER A 65 -20.02 9.09 -0.23
N ILE A 66 -19.42 10.29 -0.26
CA ILE A 66 -20.17 11.56 -0.27
C ILE A 66 -20.98 11.68 -1.58
N LEU A 67 -20.36 11.32 -2.72
CA LEU A 67 -21.02 11.33 -4.04
C LEU A 67 -22.12 10.28 -4.18
N SER A 68 -22.22 9.30 -3.27
CA SER A 68 -23.29 8.29 -3.31
C SER A 68 -24.67 8.91 -3.10
N ALA A 69 -24.76 10.08 -2.43
CA ALA A 69 -25.99 10.86 -2.35
C ALA A 69 -26.53 11.26 -3.74
N ALA A 70 -25.65 11.38 -4.73
CA ALA A 70 -25.98 11.67 -6.13
C ALA A 70 -26.01 10.39 -7.01
N VAL A 71 -26.07 9.19 -6.42
CA VAL A 71 -26.01 7.86 -7.09
C VAL A 71 -24.67 7.54 -7.76
N ILE A 72 -23.96 8.53 -8.29
CA ILE A 72 -22.64 8.38 -8.96
C ILE A 72 -21.63 7.67 -8.04
N GLY A 73 -21.65 8.00 -6.74
CA GLY A 73 -20.76 7.36 -5.76
C GLY A 73 -20.94 5.85 -5.64
N LEU A 74 -22.15 5.33 -5.85
CA LEU A 74 -22.42 3.89 -5.80
C LEU A 74 -21.70 3.11 -6.92
N ILE A 75 -21.45 3.76 -8.06
CA ILE A 75 -20.67 3.20 -9.16
C ILE A 75 -19.17 3.40 -8.89
N LEU A 76 -18.78 4.55 -8.34
CA LEU A 76 -17.38 4.88 -8.10
C LEU A 76 -16.74 4.01 -6.99
N LEU A 77 -17.48 3.73 -5.91
CA LEU A 77 -17.02 2.90 -4.80
C LEU A 77 -16.47 1.52 -5.23
N PRO A 78 -17.22 0.68 -5.97
CA PRO A 78 -16.70 -0.62 -6.40
C PRO A 78 -15.53 -0.47 -7.38
N ILE A 79 -15.50 0.56 -8.22
CA ILE A 79 -14.37 0.81 -9.14
C ILE A 79 -13.08 1.07 -8.34
N VAL A 80 -13.13 1.98 -7.36
CA VAL A 80 -12.00 2.30 -6.49
C VAL A 80 -11.57 1.08 -5.69
N ALA A 81 -12.52 0.32 -5.14
CA ALA A 81 -12.23 -0.87 -4.35
C ALA A 81 -11.54 -1.96 -5.19
N ILE A 82 -12.06 -2.27 -6.39
CA ILE A 82 -11.47 -3.27 -7.29
C ILE A 82 -10.06 -2.85 -7.70
N PHE A 83 -9.87 -1.59 -8.10
CA PHE A 83 -8.55 -1.07 -8.45
C PHE A 83 -7.56 -1.20 -7.28
N ALA A 84 -7.98 -0.79 -6.07
CA ALA A 84 -7.16 -0.87 -4.87
C ALA A 84 -6.72 -2.31 -4.56
N ILE A 85 -7.64 -3.26 -4.63
CA ILE A 85 -7.38 -4.68 -4.39
C ILE A 85 -6.41 -5.24 -5.41
N ILE A 86 -6.60 -4.97 -6.70
CA ILE A 86 -5.69 -5.44 -7.77
C ILE A 86 -4.27 -4.95 -7.50
N CYS A 87 -4.08 -3.66 -7.26
CA CYS A 87 -2.77 -3.10 -7.00
C CYS A 87 -2.11 -3.71 -5.75
N GLN A 88 -2.88 -3.93 -4.67
CA GLN A 88 -2.34 -4.55 -3.45
C GLN A 88 -1.97 -6.02 -3.65
N ILE A 89 -2.76 -6.80 -4.39
CA ILE A 89 -2.42 -8.19 -4.69
C ILE A 89 -1.09 -8.26 -5.47
N ILE A 90 -0.90 -7.38 -6.46
CA ILE A 90 0.36 -7.33 -7.21
C ILE A 90 1.51 -6.93 -6.28
N ALA A 91 1.32 -5.93 -5.43
CA ALA A 91 2.32 -5.49 -4.47
C ALA A 91 2.72 -6.59 -3.47
N ILE A 92 1.74 -7.33 -2.94
CA ILE A 92 1.95 -8.50 -2.07
C ILE A 92 2.73 -9.58 -2.81
N SER A 93 2.35 -9.90 -4.05
CA SER A 93 3.07 -10.89 -4.86
C SER A 93 4.53 -10.49 -5.07
N LYS A 94 4.78 -9.22 -5.37
CA LYS A 94 6.13 -8.66 -5.54
C LYS A 94 6.94 -8.68 -4.25
N ALA A 95 6.34 -8.27 -3.13
CA ALA A 95 6.98 -8.30 -1.82
C ALA A 95 7.38 -9.72 -1.40
N LYS A 96 6.52 -10.71 -1.67
CA LYS A 96 6.82 -12.15 -1.45
C LYS A 96 8.05 -12.61 -2.24
N ASP A 97 8.21 -12.12 -3.47
CA ASP A 97 9.36 -12.40 -4.32
C ASP A 97 10.60 -11.56 -3.95
N GLY A 98 10.53 -10.73 -2.91
CA GLY A 98 11.60 -9.82 -2.50
C GLY A 98 11.81 -8.64 -3.45
N GLN A 99 10.78 -8.29 -4.23
CA GLN A 99 10.81 -7.23 -5.23
C GLN A 99 10.05 -6.00 -4.74
N MET A 100 10.61 -4.82 -5.00
CA MET A 100 9.90 -3.55 -4.84
C MET A 100 8.74 -3.47 -5.83
N TYR A 101 7.62 -2.89 -5.38
CA TYR A 101 6.49 -2.56 -6.24
C TYR A 101 6.20 -1.07 -6.15
N GLN A 102 6.12 -0.44 -7.32
CA GLN A 102 5.78 0.97 -7.47
C GLN A 102 4.30 1.09 -7.79
N TYR A 103 3.53 1.72 -6.92
CA TYR A 103 2.11 1.93 -7.19
C TYR A 103 1.93 2.91 -8.37
N PRO A 104 1.03 2.60 -9.33
CA PRO A 104 0.90 3.38 -10.57
C PRO A 104 0.63 4.88 -10.40
N ILE A 105 -0.03 5.26 -9.29
CA ILE A 105 -0.50 6.62 -9.05
C ILE A 105 0.30 7.38 -7.99
N THR A 106 1.05 6.69 -7.13
CA THR A 106 1.67 7.30 -5.94
C THR A 106 3.20 7.18 -5.88
N SER A 107 3.82 6.33 -6.69
CA SER A 107 5.26 6.04 -6.59
C SER A 107 6.17 7.21 -6.99
N ASP A 108 5.67 8.20 -7.75
CA ASP A 108 6.47 9.41 -8.00
C ASP A 108 6.54 10.34 -6.79
N TRP A 109 5.61 10.20 -5.84
CA TRP A 109 5.61 10.99 -4.60
C TRP A 109 6.49 10.35 -3.54
N THR A 110 6.60 9.02 -3.51
CA THR A 110 7.44 8.29 -2.54
C THR A 110 8.92 8.65 -2.69
N LYS A 111 9.37 9.03 -3.90
CA LYS A 111 10.75 9.45 -4.18
C LYS A 111 11.13 10.83 -3.60
N LYS A 112 10.14 11.61 -3.15
CA LYS A 112 10.36 12.98 -2.62
C LYS A 112 10.60 13.01 -1.11
N PHE A 113 10.48 11.89 -0.41
CA PHE A 113 10.56 11.78 1.06
C PHE A 113 11.29 10.49 1.49
#